data_AF-A0A0B3AK32-F1
#
_entry.id   AF-A0A0B3AK32-F1
#
_cell.length_a   1.000
_cell.length_b   1.000
_cell.length_c   1.000
_cell.angle_alpha   90.00
_cell.angle_beta   90.00
_cell.angle_gamma   90.00
#
_symmetry.space_group_name_H-M   'P 1'
#
loop_
_entity.id
_entity.type
_entity.pdbx_description
1 polymer ?
#
loop_
_entity_poly.entity_id
_entity_poly.type
_entity_poly.pdbx_seq_one_letter_code
_entity_poly.pdbx_strand_id
1 'polypeptide(L)'
;MAKLYSKSRGKAGSHKPMDKTVPSWVTYKPAEVEQLIVKLAKQEKGSSLIGIILRDSYGIPSVKALLGKTIMQVIKEKKLGKKIPEDLIALIKKNIAEMKHMESNKHDMVAHRGVQLTESKIKRLATYYKAKKVLPENWTYDRTQAKLYLE
;
A
#
# COMPACT_ATOMS: atom_id res chain seq x y z
N MET A 1 -11.09 -0.25 0.90
CA MET A 1 -11.72 -1.35 0.12
C MET A 1 -12.13 -2.59 0.93
N ALA A 2 -11.77 -2.71 2.22
CA ALA A 2 -12.00 -3.93 3.00
C ALA A 2 -13.46 -4.41 3.03
N LYS A 3 -14.43 -3.49 3.20
CA LYS A 3 -15.86 -3.82 3.33
C LYS A 3 -16.68 -3.62 2.06
N LEU A 4 -16.03 -3.27 0.95
CA LEU A 4 -16.73 -2.81 -0.27
C LEU A 4 -17.70 -3.86 -0.85
N TYR A 5 -17.38 -5.15 -0.70
CA TYR A 5 -18.22 -6.26 -1.13
C TYR A 5 -18.77 -7.08 0.05
N SER A 6 -18.80 -6.49 1.25
CA SER A 6 -19.32 -7.09 2.47
C SER A 6 -20.61 -6.40 2.91
N LYS A 7 -21.50 -7.14 3.57
CA LYS A 7 -22.73 -6.60 4.20
C LYS A 7 -22.44 -5.88 5.53
N SER A 8 -21.26 -6.03 6.11
CA SER A 8 -20.92 -5.52 7.45
C SER A 8 -20.72 -4.00 7.48
N ARG A 9 -21.21 -3.34 8.54
CA ARG A 9 -21.17 -1.87 8.73
C ARG A 9 -20.22 -1.36 9.81
N GLY A 10 -19.40 -2.21 10.43
CA GLY A 10 -18.51 -1.77 11.52
C GLY A 10 -17.54 -0.65 11.09
N LYS A 11 -17.03 0.13 12.04
CA LYS A 11 -16.04 1.20 11.80
C LYS A 11 -14.77 0.91 12.57
N ALA A 12 -13.63 0.94 11.89
CA ALA A 12 -12.31 0.81 12.49
C ALA A 12 -11.34 1.68 11.70
N GLY A 13 -10.58 2.53 12.39
CA GLY A 13 -9.65 3.46 11.77
C GLY A 13 -8.89 4.25 12.83
N SER A 14 -7.68 4.70 12.47
CA SER A 14 -6.88 5.56 13.33
C SER A 14 -7.51 6.95 13.47
N HIS A 15 -7.65 7.44 14.69
CA HIS A 15 -7.89 8.86 14.96
C HIS A 15 -6.56 9.58 15.15
N LYS A 16 -6.36 10.66 14.41
CA LYS A 16 -5.17 11.50 14.59
C LYS A 16 -5.39 12.47 15.75
N PRO A 17 -4.33 12.87 16.47
CA PRO A 17 -4.40 14.00 17.40
C PRO A 17 -4.92 15.26 16.70
N MET A 18 -5.61 16.12 17.44
CA MET A 18 -6.08 17.40 16.92
C MET A 18 -4.90 18.30 16.55
N ASP A 19 -3.91 18.35 17.44
CA ASP A 19 -2.67 19.09 17.22
C ASP A 19 -1.80 18.39 16.19
N LYS A 20 -1.45 19.12 15.14
CA LYS A 20 -0.56 18.65 14.05
C LYS A 20 0.89 19.07 14.29
N THR A 21 1.20 19.55 15.48
CA THR A 21 2.54 19.95 15.88
C THR A 21 3.41 18.72 16.13
N VAL A 22 4.71 18.93 16.04
CA VAL A 22 5.69 17.91 16.39
C VAL A 22 5.73 17.81 17.92
N PRO A 23 5.54 16.61 18.51
CA PRO A 23 5.65 16.47 19.95
C PRO A 23 7.06 16.79 20.45
N SER A 24 7.15 17.37 21.64
CA SER A 24 8.41 17.84 22.24
C SER A 24 9.45 16.73 22.46
N TRP A 25 9.02 15.48 22.62
CA TRP A 25 9.91 14.33 22.81
C TRP A 25 10.53 13.80 21.51
N VAL A 26 10.11 14.30 20.34
CA VAL A 26 10.73 13.90 19.07
C VAL A 26 12.01 14.69 18.88
N THR A 27 13.15 14.05 19.12
CA THR A 27 14.49 14.66 19.00
C THR A 27 15.03 14.68 17.58
N TYR A 28 14.44 13.90 16.67
CA TYR A 28 14.90 13.75 15.29
C TYR A 28 14.67 15.01 14.45
N LYS A 29 15.70 15.41 13.71
CA LYS A 29 15.59 16.51 12.73
C LYS A 29 14.90 16.03 11.45
N PRO A 30 14.21 16.91 10.71
CA PRO A 30 13.57 16.53 9.44
C PRO A 30 14.52 15.85 8.45
N ALA A 31 15.75 16.34 8.32
CA ALA A 31 16.76 15.77 7.42
C ALA A 31 17.14 14.32 7.78
N GLU A 32 17.21 13.99 9.08
CA GLU A 32 17.51 12.63 9.55
C GLU A 32 16.37 11.68 9.21
N VAL A 33 15.12 12.14 9.36
CA VAL A 33 13.94 11.36 9.01
C VAL A 33 13.87 11.07 7.51
N GLU A 34 14.24 12.03 6.65
CA GLU A 34 14.34 11.78 5.20
C GLU A 34 15.38 10.70 4.88
N GLN A 35 16.55 10.76 5.53
CA GLN A 35 17.60 9.75 5.36
C GLN A 35 17.14 8.37 5.82
N LEU A 36 16.42 8.28 6.94
CA LEU A 36 15.83 7.02 7.42
C LEU A 36 14.80 6.47 6.43
N ILE A 37 13.92 7.31 5.88
CA ILE A 37 12.95 6.90 4.85
C ILE A 37 13.68 6.36 3.63
N VAL A 38 14.72 7.05 3.16
CA VAL A 38 15.54 6.60 2.02
C VAL A 38 16.23 5.27 2.30
N LYS A 39 16.80 5.11 3.50
CA LYS A 39 17.45 3.85 3.93
C LYS A 39 16.46 2.69 3.93
N LEU A 40 15.27 2.88 4.49
CA LEU A 40 14.24 1.84 4.54
C LEU A 40 13.63 1.56 3.16
N ALA A 41 13.50 2.57 2.30
CA ALA A 41 13.06 2.39 0.92
C ALA A 41 14.07 1.60 0.08
N LYS A 42 15.39 1.80 0.31
CA LYS A 42 16.45 0.99 -0.30
C LYS A 42 16.42 -0.47 0.16
N GLN A 43 15.89 -0.75 1.35
CA GLN A 43 15.61 -2.11 1.83
C GLN A 43 14.29 -2.69 1.26
N GLU A 44 13.73 -2.07 0.23
CA GLU A 44 12.49 -2.44 -0.44
C GLU A 44 11.24 -2.51 0.45
N LYS A 45 11.27 -1.83 1.60
CA LYS A 45 10.10 -1.78 2.48
C LYS A 45 9.02 -0.88 1.86
N GLY A 46 7.77 -1.33 1.91
CA GLY A 46 6.61 -0.56 1.48
C GLY A 46 6.44 0.73 2.29
N SER A 47 5.86 1.76 1.68
CA SER A 47 5.62 3.06 2.32
C SER A 47 4.79 2.94 3.60
N SER A 48 3.85 1.99 3.63
CA SER A 48 3.03 1.70 4.81
C SER A 48 3.87 1.11 5.95
N LEU A 49 4.75 0.15 5.61
CA LEU A 49 5.63 -0.50 6.57
C LEU A 49 6.70 0.47 7.10
N ILE A 50 7.23 1.36 6.25
CA ILE A 50 8.13 2.44 6.66
C ILE A 50 7.46 3.31 7.73
N GLY A 51 6.20 3.69 7.52
CA GLY A 51 5.45 4.48 8.51
C GLY A 51 5.29 3.77 9.86
N ILE A 52 5.03 2.46 9.85
CA ILE A 52 4.94 1.64 11.07
C ILE A 52 6.28 1.61 11.80
N ILE A 53 7.37 1.35 11.08
CA ILE A 53 8.72 1.30 11.66
C ILE A 53 9.10 2.65 12.28
N LEU A 54 8.84 3.76 11.58
CA LEU A 54 9.13 5.10 12.10
C LEU A 54 8.34 5.39 13.38
N ARG A 55 7.08 4.94 13.45
CA ARG A 55 6.23 5.12 14.64
C ARG A 55 6.68 4.25 15.81
N ASP A 56 6.87 2.96 15.56
CA ASP A 56 7.03 1.96 16.63
C ASP A 56 8.48 1.83 17.10
N SER A 57 9.46 1.97 16.20
CA SER A 57 10.89 1.84 16.56
C SER A 57 11.58 3.17 16.83
N TYR A 58 11.23 4.23 16.08
CA TYR A 58 11.89 5.53 16.18
C TYR A 58 11.06 6.57 16.96
N GLY A 59 9.83 6.24 17.38
CA GLY A 59 8.98 7.15 18.15
C GLY A 59 8.48 8.35 17.35
N ILE A 60 8.43 8.27 16.02
CA ILE A 60 7.97 9.34 15.13
C ILE A 60 6.48 9.14 14.80
N PRO A 61 5.54 9.87 15.43
CA PRO A 61 4.12 9.61 15.27
C PRO A 61 3.55 10.06 13.92
N SER A 62 4.09 11.14 13.33
CA SER A 62 3.59 11.69 12.06
C SER A 62 4.73 12.32 11.25
N VAL A 63 5.14 11.62 10.19
CA VAL A 63 6.12 12.12 9.22
C VAL A 63 5.63 13.42 8.56
N LYS A 64 4.33 13.53 8.28
CA LYS A 64 3.76 14.73 7.65
C LYS A 64 3.82 15.95 8.55
N ALA A 65 3.73 15.79 9.88
CA ALA A 65 3.85 16.90 10.83
C ALA A 65 5.29 17.43 10.88
N LEU A 66 6.29 16.53 10.82
CA LEU A 66 7.70 16.89 10.85
C LEU A 66 8.20 17.50 9.54
N LEU A 67 7.88 16.86 8.40
CA LEU A 67 8.47 17.17 7.09
C LEU A 67 7.55 18.01 6.19
N GLY A 68 6.28 18.16 6.53
CA GLY A 68 5.25 18.73 5.64
C GLY A 68 4.88 17.83 4.44
N LYS A 69 5.73 16.85 4.11
CA LYS A 69 5.58 15.90 3.01
C LYS A 69 5.12 14.52 3.50
N THR A 70 4.48 13.77 2.62
CA THR A 70 4.14 12.36 2.84
C THR A 70 5.32 11.45 2.48
N ILE A 71 5.36 10.24 3.07
CA ILE A 71 6.40 9.24 2.78
C ILE A 71 6.46 8.95 1.26
N MET A 72 5.31 8.83 0.59
CA MET A 72 5.25 8.64 -0.86
C MET A 72 5.89 9.78 -1.65
N GLN A 73 5.71 11.04 -1.22
CA GLN A 73 6.33 12.19 -1.87
C GLN A 73 7.85 12.15 -1.73
N VAL A 74 8.37 11.84 -0.53
CA VAL A 74 9.82 11.70 -0.29
C VAL A 74 10.42 10.61 -1.18
N ILE A 75 9.76 9.45 -1.28
CA ILE A 75 10.22 8.34 -2.14
C ILE A 75 10.20 8.75 -3.62
N LYS A 76 9.17 9.49 -4.06
CA LYS A 76 9.04 9.98 -5.44
C LYS A 76 10.12 11.01 -5.79
N GLU A 77 10.39 11.96 -4.89
CA GLU A 77 11.45 12.96 -5.06
C GLU A 77 12.84 12.31 -5.21
N LYS A 78 13.08 11.24 -4.46
CA LYS A 78 14.35 10.49 -4.52
C LYS A 78 14.38 9.44 -5.64
N LYS A 79 13.33 9.32 -6.45
CA LYS A 79 13.19 8.35 -7.57
C LYS A 79 13.37 6.88 -7.15
N LEU A 80 13.06 6.54 -5.89
CA LEU A 80 13.14 5.18 -5.35
C LEU A 80 11.80 4.44 -5.38
N GLY A 81 10.80 4.99 -6.08
CA GLY A 81 9.44 4.45 -6.12
C GLY A 81 9.31 3.29 -7.08
N LYS A 82 8.60 2.23 -6.67
CA LYS A 82 8.14 1.16 -7.57
C LYS A 82 7.20 1.74 -8.63
N LYS A 83 7.28 1.22 -9.86
CA LYS A 83 6.42 1.65 -10.99
C LYS A 83 4.93 1.41 -10.70
N ILE A 84 4.63 0.38 -9.92
CA ILE A 84 3.27 0.01 -9.54
C ILE A 84 3.02 0.43 -8.07
N PRO A 85 1.85 1.02 -7.77
CA PRO A 85 1.46 1.32 -6.41
C PRO A 85 1.45 0.10 -5.47
N GLU A 86 1.85 0.31 -4.22
CA GLU A 86 1.96 -0.73 -3.17
C GLU A 86 0.64 -1.45 -2.90
N ASP A 87 -0.47 -0.72 -2.90
CA ASP A 87 -1.81 -1.25 -2.66
C ASP A 87 -2.27 -2.19 -3.79
N LEU A 88 -1.93 -1.87 -5.03
CA LEU A 88 -2.21 -2.74 -6.18
C LEU A 88 -1.37 -4.02 -6.11
N ILE A 89 -0.08 -3.91 -5.79
CA ILE A 89 0.81 -5.07 -5.60
C ILE A 89 0.27 -5.99 -4.50
N ALA A 90 -0.20 -5.43 -3.38
CA ALA A 90 -0.75 -6.21 -2.28
C ALA A 90 -2.01 -7.00 -2.70
N LEU A 91 -2.89 -6.41 -3.51
CA LEU A 91 -4.05 -7.11 -4.05
C LEU A 91 -3.66 -8.19 -5.07
N ILE A 92 -2.69 -7.92 -5.94
CA ILE A 92 -2.17 -8.90 -6.90
C ILE A 92 -1.57 -10.10 -6.17
N LYS A 93 -0.75 -9.86 -5.13
CA LYS A 93 -0.18 -10.91 -4.27
C LYS A 93 -1.26 -11.78 -3.64
N LYS A 94 -2.30 -11.14 -3.11
CA LYS A 94 -3.44 -11.84 -2.54
C LYS A 94 -4.15 -12.69 -3.60
N ASN A 95 -4.40 -12.13 -4.79
CA ASN A 95 -5.06 -12.83 -5.88
C ASN A 95 -4.29 -14.10 -6.28
N ILE A 96 -2.97 -14.01 -6.44
CA ILE A 96 -2.12 -15.17 -6.77
C ILE A 96 -2.18 -16.26 -5.70
N ALA A 97 -2.21 -15.88 -4.42
CA ALA A 97 -2.36 -16.83 -3.33
C ALA A 97 -3.73 -17.53 -3.37
N GLU A 98 -4.81 -16.79 -3.65
CA GLU A 98 -6.16 -17.35 -3.81
C GLU A 98 -6.25 -18.27 -5.05
N MET A 99 -5.60 -17.90 -6.16
CA MET A 99 -5.52 -18.73 -7.36
C MET A 99 -4.78 -20.04 -7.11
N LYS A 100 -3.62 -19.99 -6.44
CA LYS A 100 -2.85 -21.19 -6.07
C LYS A 100 -3.66 -22.15 -5.21
N HIS A 101 -4.46 -21.62 -4.29
CA HIS A 101 -5.37 -22.44 -3.48
C HIS A 101 -6.47 -23.09 -4.34
N MET A 102 -7.04 -22.35 -5.29
CA MET A 102 -8.11 -22.82 -6.18
C MET A 102 -7.63 -23.91 -7.17
N GLU A 103 -6.36 -23.88 -7.59
CA GLU A 103 -5.77 -24.91 -8.45
C GLU A 103 -5.88 -26.31 -7.82
N SER A 104 -5.66 -26.42 -6.51
CA SER A 104 -5.82 -27.66 -5.75
C SER A 104 -7.27 -27.94 -5.35
N ASN A 105 -8.06 -26.89 -5.05
CA ASN A 105 -9.39 -27.01 -4.45
C ASN A 105 -10.49 -26.48 -5.39
N LYS A 106 -10.73 -27.19 -6.51
CA LYS A 106 -11.65 -26.73 -7.57
C LYS A 106 -13.12 -26.58 -7.15
N HIS A 107 -13.53 -27.24 -6.07
CA HIS A 107 -14.92 -27.25 -5.59
C HIS A 107 -15.20 -26.20 -4.50
N ASP A 108 -14.20 -25.44 -4.05
CA ASP A 108 -14.41 -24.37 -3.06
C ASP A 108 -15.03 -23.13 -3.72
N MET A 109 -16.36 -23.07 -3.69
CA MET A 109 -17.14 -21.96 -4.24
C MET A 109 -16.95 -20.65 -3.45
N VAL A 110 -16.58 -20.72 -2.17
CA VAL A 110 -16.33 -19.54 -1.34
C VAL A 110 -15.02 -18.90 -1.75
N ALA A 111 -13.97 -19.71 -1.94
CA ALA A 111 -12.69 -19.26 -2.47
C ALA A 111 -12.84 -18.70 -3.90
N HIS A 112 -13.61 -19.36 -4.76
CA HIS A 112 -13.91 -18.86 -6.11
C HIS A 112 -14.53 -17.47 -6.08
N ARG A 113 -15.53 -17.25 -5.22
CA ARG A 113 -16.10 -15.91 -4.97
C ARG A 113 -15.04 -14.93 -4.46
N GLY A 114 -14.14 -15.37 -3.57
CA GLY A 114 -13.01 -14.58 -3.07
C GLY A 114 -12.13 -14.02 -4.20
N VAL A 115 -11.69 -14.89 -5.11
CA VAL A 115 -10.89 -14.53 -6.29
C VAL A 115 -11.60 -13.47 -7.14
N GLN A 116 -12.88 -13.68 -7.46
CA GLN A 116 -13.67 -12.72 -8.25
C GLN A 116 -13.76 -11.35 -7.58
N LEU A 117 -13.93 -11.32 -6.25
CA LEU A 117 -13.98 -10.07 -5.50
C LEU A 117 -12.62 -9.37 -5.47
N THR A 118 -11.53 -10.12 -5.30
CA THR A 118 -10.17 -9.56 -5.33
C THR A 118 -9.84 -8.99 -6.71
N GLU A 119 -10.17 -9.68 -7.80
CA GLU A 119 -10.05 -9.14 -9.17
C GLU A 119 -10.84 -7.86 -9.37
N SER A 120 -12.08 -7.83 -8.89
CA SER A 120 -12.94 -6.65 -9.02
C SER A 120 -12.33 -5.44 -8.30
N LYS A 121 -11.64 -5.65 -7.15
CA LYS A 121 -10.90 -4.59 -6.46
C LYS A 121 -9.69 -4.11 -7.28
N ILE A 122 -8.93 -5.04 -7.88
CA ILE A 122 -7.77 -4.72 -8.72
C ILE A 122 -8.21 -3.86 -9.90
N LYS A 123 -9.23 -4.29 -10.64
CA LYS A 123 -9.78 -3.54 -11.79
C LYS A 123 -10.24 -2.14 -11.37
N ARG A 124 -10.92 -2.02 -10.23
CA ARG A 124 -11.37 -0.73 -9.69
C ARG A 124 -10.21 0.20 -9.34
N LEU A 125 -9.16 -0.30 -8.69
CA LEU A 125 -7.96 0.49 -8.40
C LEU A 125 -7.22 0.89 -9.67
N ALA A 126 -7.11 -0.02 -10.64
CA ALA A 126 -6.48 0.25 -11.92
C ALA A 126 -7.16 1.41 -12.63
N THR A 127 -8.49 1.43 -12.71
CA THR A 127 -9.25 2.55 -13.29
C THR A 127 -8.94 3.87 -12.58
N TYR A 128 -8.90 3.88 -11.25
CA TYR A 128 -8.56 5.08 -10.48
C TYR A 128 -7.14 5.58 -10.75
N TYR A 129 -6.15 4.68 -10.81
CA TYR A 129 -4.76 5.05 -11.07
C TYR A 129 -4.49 5.46 -12.53
N LYS A 130 -5.24 4.90 -13.48
CA LYS A 130 -5.25 5.36 -14.88
C LYS A 130 -5.81 6.78 -14.99
N ALA A 131 -6.94 7.05 -14.35
CA ALA A 131 -7.51 8.41 -14.29
C ALA A 131 -6.55 9.43 -13.65
N LYS A 132 -5.77 9.01 -12.66
CA LYS A 132 -4.72 9.86 -12.03
C LYS A 132 -3.38 9.89 -12.78
N LYS A 133 -3.27 9.26 -13.96
CA LYS A 133 -2.04 9.17 -14.77
C LYS A 133 -0.83 8.61 -14.00
N VAL A 134 -1.09 7.79 -12.98
CA VAL A 134 -0.05 7.06 -12.24
C VAL A 134 0.31 5.78 -12.97
N LEU A 135 -0.69 5.13 -13.57
CA LEU A 135 -0.51 3.96 -14.43
C LEU A 135 -0.70 4.36 -15.91
N PRO A 136 0.00 3.66 -16.83
CA PRO A 136 -0.27 3.76 -18.27
C PRO A 136 -1.73 3.44 -18.61
N GLU A 137 -2.28 4.09 -19.63
CA GLU A 137 -3.68 3.90 -20.03
C GLU A 137 -3.96 2.51 -20.60
N ASN A 138 -2.96 1.94 -21.27
CA ASN A 138 -2.97 0.57 -21.78
C ASN A 138 -2.76 -0.50 -20.69
N TRP A 139 -2.59 -0.13 -19.42
CA TRP A 139 -2.40 -1.09 -18.35
C TRP A 139 -3.68 -1.91 -18.13
N THR A 140 -3.54 -3.24 -18.23
CA THR A 140 -4.58 -4.22 -17.98
C THR A 140 -4.08 -5.28 -17.01
N TYR A 141 -4.99 -5.81 -16.20
CA TYR A 141 -4.69 -6.93 -15.31
C TYR A 141 -4.99 -8.23 -16.04
N ASP A 142 -3.93 -9.00 -16.31
CA ASP A 142 -4.02 -10.39 -16.76
C ASP A 142 -3.54 -11.33 -15.63
N ARG A 143 -4.29 -12.42 -15.44
CA ARG A 143 -4.03 -13.46 -14.45
C ARG A 143 -2.71 -14.18 -14.71
N THR A 144 -2.38 -14.40 -15.98
CA THR A 144 -1.17 -15.14 -16.37
C THR A 144 0.08 -14.32 -16.10
N GLN A 145 0.01 -13.02 -16.41
CA GLN A 145 1.09 -12.05 -16.20
C GLN A 145 1.17 -11.53 -14.76
N ALA A 146 0.19 -11.85 -13.91
CA ALA A 146 0.11 -11.35 -12.54
C ALA A 146 1.38 -11.65 -11.73
N LYS A 147 2.00 -12.82 -11.95
CA LYS A 147 3.23 -13.25 -11.27
C LYS A 147 4.43 -12.34 -11.58
N LEU A 148 4.51 -11.80 -12.80
CA LEU A 148 5.60 -10.93 -13.26
C LEU A 148 5.65 -9.60 -12.49
N TYR A 149 4.53 -9.15 -11.90
CA TYR A 149 4.48 -7.89 -11.16
C TYR A 149 5.01 -7.99 -9.71
N LEU A 150 5.31 -9.20 -9.24
CA LEU A 150 5.82 -9.46 -7.89
C LEU A 150 7.33 -9.71 -7.84
N GLU A 151 7.91 -10.08 -8.97
CA GLU A 151 9.35 -10.17 -9.21
C GLU A 151 9.91 -8.77 -9.50
#